data_AF-A0A358XL69-F1
#
_entry.id   AF-A0A358XL69-F1
#
_cell.length_a   1.000
_cell.length_b   1.000
_cell.length_c   1.000
_cell.angle_alpha   90.00
_cell.angle_beta   90.00
_cell.angle_gamma   90.00
#
_symmetry.space_group_name_H-M   'P 1'
#
loop_
_entity.id
_entity.type
_entity.pdbx_description
1 polymer ?
#
loop_
_entity_poly.entity_id
_entity_poly.type
_entity_poly.pdbx_seq_one_letter_code
_entity_poly.pdbx_strand_id
1 'polypeptide(L)'
;LVINDAVAIAAKIEAWGVHVGQNDLQPLPIREKYGDKLNIGWSIEDMQQLESPQMYAVDHLGVSPIFSTRTKMDTITEWGIAGLK
;
A
#
# COMPACT_ATOMS: atom_id res chain seq x y z
N LEU A 1 3.65 13.11 -6.89
CA LEU A 1 4.80 12.22 -6.62
C LEU A 1 4.45 11.33 -5.45
N VAL A 2 4.51 10.01 -5.63
CA VAL A 2 4.36 9.02 -4.56
C VAL A 2 5.71 8.37 -4.35
N ILE A 3 6.15 8.26 -3.10
CA ILE A 3 7.40 7.59 -2.74
C ILE A 3 7.09 6.16 -2.28
N ASN A 4 7.87 5.18 -2.74
CA ASN A 4 7.74 3.80 -2.29
C ASN A 4 8.47 3.61 -0.95
N ASP A 5 7.79 3.00 0.03
CA ASP A 5 8.25 2.50 1.34
C ASP A 5 8.85 3.53 2.31
N ALA A 6 9.55 4.55 1.81
CA ALA A 6 10.30 5.52 2.59
C ALA A 6 9.42 6.65 3.13
N VAL A 7 8.51 6.32 4.06
CA VAL A 7 7.53 7.24 4.67
C VAL A 7 8.19 8.51 5.22
N ALA A 8 9.31 8.38 5.93
CA ALA A 8 10.00 9.54 6.50
C ALA A 8 10.56 10.48 5.43
N ILE A 9 11.02 9.94 4.29
CA ILE A 9 11.47 10.75 3.16
C ILE A 9 10.27 11.44 2.53
N ALA A 10 9.18 10.71 2.26
CA ALA A 10 7.94 11.25 1.71
C ALA A 10 7.44 12.46 2.51
N ALA A 11 7.39 12.32 3.85
CA ALA A 11 7.01 13.40 4.75
C ALA A 11 7.99 14.57 4.73
N LYS A 12 9.31 14.30 4.73
CA LYS A 12 10.36 15.33 4.77
C LYS A 12 10.38 16.21 3.52
N ILE A 13 10.08 15.62 2.36
CA ILE A 13 10.09 16.34 1.07
C ILE A 13 8.71 16.86 0.66
N GLU A 14 7.70 16.69 1.52
CA GLU A 14 6.31 17.07 1.23
C GLU A 14 5.80 16.42 -0.07
N ALA A 15 6.11 15.13 -0.25
CA ALA A 15 5.57 14.36 -1.36
C ALA A 15 4.03 14.30 -1.26
N TRP A 16 3.36 14.12 -2.39
CA TRP A 16 1.90 13.98 -2.40
C TRP A 16 1.45 12.74 -1.60
N GLY A 17 2.25 11.68 -1.60
CA GLY A 17 1.94 10.48 -0.83
C GLY A 17 3.10 9.49 -0.73
N VAL A 18 2.81 8.39 -0.04
CA VAL A 18 3.66 7.22 0.10
C VAL A 18 2.87 5.96 -0.28
N HIS A 19 3.52 5.00 -0.90
CA HIS A 19 2.96 3.66 -1.12
C HIS A 19 3.77 2.65 -0.30
N VAL A 20 3.10 1.77 0.44
CA VAL A 20 3.74 0.78 1.32
C VAL A 20 3.20 -0.63 1.05
N GLY A 21 4.07 -1.63 1.20
CA GLY A 21 3.74 -3.04 1.12
C GLY A 21 3.39 -3.67 2.48
N GLN A 22 3.14 -4.97 2.47
CA GLN A 22 2.77 -5.73 3.67
C GLN A 22 3.92 -5.84 4.69
N ASN A 23 5.17 -5.77 4.23
CA ASN A 23 6.37 -5.88 5.06
C ASN A 23 6.92 -4.53 5.52
N ASP A 24 6.28 -3.43 5.13
CA ASP A 24 6.69 -2.06 5.46
C ASP A 24 5.91 -1.50 6.66
N LEU A 25 6.13 -0.21 6.95
CA LEU A 25 5.34 0.48 7.97
C LEU A 25 3.86 0.51 7.56
N GLN A 26 2.99 0.07 8.47
CA GLN A 26 1.56 -0.08 8.18
C GLN A 26 0.82 1.27 8.10
N PRO A 27 -0.30 1.36 7.36
CA PRO A 27 -1.04 2.61 7.15
C PRO A 27 -1.45 3.39 8.41
N LEU A 28 -2.00 2.73 9.44
CA LEU A 28 -2.45 3.40 10.67
C LEU A 28 -1.31 4.13 11.39
N PRO A 29 -0.16 3.50 11.71
CA PRO A 29 0.99 4.20 12.27
C PRO A 29 1.47 5.40 11.44
N ILE A 30 1.35 5.34 10.11
CA ILE A 30 1.69 6.48 9.24
C ILE A 30 0.70 7.62 9.48
N ARG A 31 -0.61 7.34 9.43
CA ARG A 31 -1.67 8.34 9.67
C ARG A 31 -1.58 8.94 11.06
N GLU A 32 -1.37 8.13 12.10
CA GLU A 32 -1.22 8.58 13.48
C GLU A 32 -0.03 9.55 13.64
N LYS A 33 1.09 9.27 12.96
CA LYS A 33 2.31 10.07 13.08
C LYS A 33 2.31 11.33 12.22
N TYR A 34 1.80 11.26 11.00
CA TYR A 34 1.93 12.34 10.01
C TYR A 34 0.60 13.07 9.75
N GLY A 35 -0.52 12.59 10.27
CA GLY A 35 -1.85 13.13 10.00
C GLY A 35 -2.15 13.10 8.50
N ASP A 36 -2.78 14.16 8.00
CA ASP A 36 -3.20 14.27 6.60
C ASP A 36 -2.11 14.82 5.66
N LYS A 37 -0.85 14.81 6.09
CA LYS A 37 0.28 15.30 5.28
C LYS A 37 0.60 14.42 4.07
N LEU A 38 0.25 13.13 4.12
CA LEU A 38 0.55 12.17 3.08
C LEU A 38 -0.72 11.43 2.66
N ASN A 39 -0.92 11.28 1.36
CA ASN A 39 -1.83 10.25 0.85
C ASN A 39 -1.14 8.88 0.97
N ILE A 40 -1.84 7.89 1.52
CA ILE A 40 -1.30 6.57 1.85
C ILE A 40 -1.85 5.54 0.87
N GLY A 41 -0.94 4.96 0.09
CA GLY A 41 -1.19 3.79 -0.74
C GLY A 41 -0.79 2.52 -0.04
N TRP A 42 -1.58 1.46 -0.18
CA TRP A 42 -1.28 0.16 0.42
C TRP A 42 -1.42 -0.97 -0.60
N SER A 43 -0.39 -1.82 -0.70
CA SER A 43 -0.48 -3.04 -1.52
C SER A 43 -1.28 -4.10 -0.78
N ILE A 44 -2.27 -4.69 -1.45
CA ILE A 44 -2.96 -5.90 -0.99
C ILE A 44 -2.73 -7.07 -1.96
N GLU A 45 -2.68 -8.26 -1.39
CA GLU A 45 -2.40 -9.54 -2.02
C GLU A 45 -3.40 -10.64 -1.63
N ASP A 46 -4.23 -10.39 -0.61
CA ASP A 46 -5.34 -11.26 -0.19
C ASP A 46 -6.59 -10.41 0.12
N MET A 47 -7.78 -10.93 -0.19
CA MET A 47 -9.06 -10.27 0.09
C MET A 47 -9.30 -10.02 1.59
N GLN A 48 -8.78 -10.89 2.46
CA GLN A 48 -8.89 -10.73 3.93
C GLN A 48 -8.20 -9.45 4.41
N GLN A 49 -7.23 -8.91 3.67
CA GLN A 49 -6.56 -7.66 4.02
C GLN A 49 -7.49 -6.44 3.89
N LEU A 50 -8.58 -6.54 3.12
CA LEU A 50 -9.60 -5.49 3.05
C LEU A 50 -10.39 -5.34 4.37
N GLU A 51 -10.42 -6.39 5.20
CA GLU A 51 -11.05 -6.34 6.53
C GLU A 51 -10.11 -5.79 7.60
N SER A 52 -8.86 -5.50 7.24
CA SER A 52 -7.86 -4.98 8.16
C SER A 52 -8.23 -3.58 8.65
N PRO A 53 -8.01 -3.25 9.95
CA PRO A 53 -8.19 -1.89 10.45
C PRO A 53 -7.26 -0.88 9.75
N GLN A 54 -6.20 -1.34 9.09
CA GLN A 54 -5.33 -0.49 8.29
C GLN A 54 -6.10 0.28 7.21
N MET A 55 -7.19 -0.29 6.68
CA MET A 55 -8.01 0.35 5.66
C MET A 55 -8.57 1.72 6.06
N TYR A 56 -8.75 2.00 7.36
CA TYR A 56 -9.21 3.31 7.83
C TYR A 56 -8.23 4.45 7.55
N ALA A 57 -6.96 4.13 7.27
CA ALA A 57 -5.90 5.11 6.98
C ALA A 57 -5.51 5.16 5.50
N VAL A 58 -6.07 4.30 4.65
CA VAL A 58 -5.65 4.10 3.26
C VAL A 58 -6.48 4.96 2.30
N ASP A 59 -5.78 5.68 1.43
CA ASP A 59 -6.39 6.56 0.42
C ASP A 59 -6.48 5.88 -0.96
N HIS A 60 -5.60 4.90 -1.25
CA HIS A 60 -5.68 4.09 -2.47
C HIS A 60 -5.03 2.71 -2.29
N LEU A 61 -5.44 1.76 -3.14
CA LEU A 61 -4.98 0.38 -3.08
C LEU A 61 -4.18 -0.02 -4.31
N GLY A 62 -3.09 -0.74 -4.07
CA GLY A 62 -2.39 -1.52 -5.08
C GLY A 62 -2.84 -2.98 -4.98
N VAL A 63 -3.77 -3.41 -5.83
CA VAL A 63 -4.21 -4.82 -5.88
C VAL A 63 -3.24 -5.60 -6.74
N SER A 64 -2.51 -6.56 -6.16
CA SER A 64 -1.44 -7.25 -6.87
C SER A 64 -1.16 -8.66 -6.36
N PRO A 65 -0.53 -9.51 -7.18
CA PRO A 65 -0.35 -9.38 -8.63
C PRO A 65 -1.61 -9.78 -9.42
N ILE A 66 -1.98 -8.98 -10.42
CA ILE A 66 -3.00 -9.40 -11.40
C ILE A 66 -2.47 -10.53 -12.28
N PHE A 67 -1.21 -10.43 -12.68
CA PHE A 67 -0.48 -11.47 -13.42
C PHE A 67 0.90 -11.63 -12.81
N SER A 68 1.45 -12.85 -12.83
CA SER A 68 2.84 -13.09 -12.43
C SER A 68 3.82 -12.20 -13.18
N THR A 69 4.87 -11.78 -12.46
CA THR A 69 5.99 -11.03 -13.02
C THR A 69 7.30 -11.52 -12.41
N ARG A 70 8.40 -11.32 -13.12
CA ARG A 70 9.74 -11.66 -12.63
C ARG A 70 10.31 -10.64 -11.64
N THR A 71 9.69 -9.46 -11.54
CA THR A 71 10.18 -8.35 -10.71
C THR A 71 9.80 -8.48 -9.24
N LYS A 72 8.72 -9.22 -8.94
CA LYS A 72 8.22 -9.47 -7.58
C LYS A 72 7.84 -10.93 -7.49
N MET A 73 8.68 -11.73 -6.83
CA MET A 73 8.54 -13.21 -6.77
C MET A 73 7.96 -13.68 -5.44
N ASP A 74 7.77 -12.78 -4.49
CA ASP A 74 7.29 -12.98 -3.12
C ASP A 74 5.77 -12.78 -2.99
N THR A 75 5.01 -13.04 -4.05
CA THR A 75 3.56 -12.82 -4.07
C THR A 75 2.77 -14.07 -3.72
N ILE A 76 1.71 -13.94 -2.94
CA ILE A 76 0.92 -15.08 -2.44
C ILE A 76 -0.11 -15.58 -3.48
N THR A 77 -0.74 -14.67 -4.23
CA THR A 77 -1.90 -14.99 -5.08
C THR A 77 -1.82 -14.29 -6.44
N GLU A 78 -1.98 -15.01 -7.55
CA GLU A 78 -2.26 -14.40 -8.86
C GLU A 78 -3.76 -14.23 -9.05
N TRP A 79 -4.22 -12.98 -9.09
CA TRP A 79 -5.64 -12.65 -9.03
C TRP A 79 -6.35 -12.84 -10.38
N GLY A 80 -5.64 -12.59 -11.49
CA GLY A 80 -6.26 -12.40 -12.79
C GLY A 80 -7.26 -11.24 -12.81
N ILE A 81 -7.80 -10.93 -13.99
CA ILE A 81 -8.84 -9.88 -14.11
C ILE A 81 -10.11 -10.27 -13.35
N ALA A 82 -10.41 -11.57 -13.25
CA ALA A 82 -11.58 -12.07 -12.54
C ALA A 82 -11.55 -11.79 -11.02
N GLY A 83 -10.37 -11.54 -10.44
CA GLY A 83 -10.21 -11.15 -9.04
C GLY A 83 -10.51 -9.67 -8.76
N LEU A 84 -10.57 -8.80 -9.79
CA LEU A 84 -10.98 -7.41 -9.69
C LEU A 84 -12.50 -7.31 -9.89
N LYS A 85 -13.27 -7.34 -8.80
CA LYS A 85 -14.73 -7.24 -8.82
C LYS A 85 -15.25 -6.23 -7.82
#